data_AF-A0A6C0D4W8-F1
#
_entry.id   AF-A0A6C0D4W8-F1
#
_cell.length_a   1.000
_cell.length_b   1.000
_cell.length_c   1.000
_cell.angle_alpha   90.00
_cell.angle_beta   90.00
_cell.angle_gamma   90.00
#
_symmetry.space_group_name_H-M   'P 1'
#
loop_
_entity.id
_entity.type
_entity.pdbx_description
1 polymer ?
#
loop_
_entity_poly.entity_id
_entity_poly.type
_entity_poly.pdbx_seq_one_letter_code
_entity_poly.pdbx_strand_id
1 'polypeptide(L)'
;MSRMTILLHKLPVDIVRHIIPYTYNTQNKKLLDDIQNYYDTKQAILVLYDEYWKKNLHDPDYSDFYANEWLINDLFAYSNNYYPGMYGFVKSFYNIFRRFLFLKKIKEINKYVSKLEKKTTNTQINIFWGLFTPEERMLFCIEKLSMNA
;
A
#
# COMPACT_ATOMS: atom_id res chain seq x y z
N MET A 1 -7.70 -31.00 -12.27
CA MET A 1 -8.15 -30.55 -10.93
C MET A 1 -7.75 -29.10 -10.73
N SER A 2 -8.65 -28.24 -10.26
CA SER A 2 -8.34 -26.83 -9.99
C SER A 2 -7.43 -26.71 -8.75
N ARG A 3 -6.58 -25.68 -8.67
CA ARG A 3 -5.75 -25.41 -7.46
C ARG A 3 -6.58 -25.36 -6.17
N MET A 4 -7.82 -24.87 -6.26
CA MET A 4 -8.73 -24.77 -5.13
C MET A 4 -9.20 -26.12 -4.61
N THR A 5 -9.41 -27.12 -5.49
CA THR A 5 -9.78 -28.46 -5.05
C THR A 5 -8.66 -29.10 -4.25
N ILE A 6 -7.39 -28.92 -4.65
CA ILE A 6 -6.23 -29.46 -3.91
C ILE A 6 -6.13 -28.88 -2.49
N LEU A 7 -6.42 -27.58 -2.32
CA LEU A 7 -6.37 -26.92 -1.01
C LEU A 7 -7.51 -27.38 -0.08
N LEU A 8 -8.73 -27.53 -0.62
CA LEU A 8 -9.89 -27.94 0.18
C LEU A 8 -9.73 -29.37 0.74
N HIS A 9 -9.07 -30.28 0.02
CA HIS A 9 -8.82 -31.64 0.51
C HIS A 9 -7.81 -31.73 1.65
N LYS A 10 -7.05 -30.65 1.91
CA LYS A 10 -6.12 -30.57 3.06
C LYS A 10 -6.79 -30.07 4.34
N LEU A 11 -8.04 -29.60 4.26
CA LEU A 11 -8.77 -29.05 5.39
C LEU A 11 -9.73 -30.11 5.98
N PRO A 12 -9.96 -30.11 7.31
CA PRO A 12 -11.01 -30.94 7.91
C PRO A 12 -12.37 -30.68 7.27
N VAL A 13 -13.19 -31.72 7.12
CA VAL A 13 -14.47 -31.66 6.39
C VAL A 13 -15.41 -30.58 6.94
N ASP A 14 -15.38 -30.32 8.25
CA ASP A 14 -16.24 -29.32 8.89
C ASP A 14 -15.79 -27.89 8.52
N ILE A 15 -14.48 -27.66 8.38
CA ILE A 15 -13.94 -26.40 7.87
C ILE A 15 -14.34 -26.21 6.40
N VAL A 16 -14.26 -27.26 5.59
CA VAL A 16 -14.69 -27.23 4.18
C VAL A 16 -16.18 -26.88 4.07
N ARG A 17 -17.03 -27.48 4.92
CA ARG A 17 -18.47 -27.16 4.98
C ARG A 17 -18.75 -25.72 5.36
N HIS A 18 -17.90 -25.09 6.17
CA HIS A 18 -17.99 -23.66 6.46
C HIS A 18 -17.52 -22.77 5.30
N ILE A 19 -16.53 -23.21 4.51
CA ILE A 19 -15.97 -22.42 3.40
C ILE A 19 -16.85 -22.47 2.14
N ILE A 20 -17.37 -23.67 1.78
CA ILE A 20 -18.12 -23.90 0.53
C ILE A 20 -19.28 -22.90 0.31
N PRO A 21 -20.12 -22.56 1.30
CA PRO A 21 -21.20 -21.58 1.12
C PRO A 21 -20.70 -20.21 0.62
N TYR A 22 -19.51 -19.78 1.05
CA TYR A 22 -18.91 -18.52 0.61
C TYR A 22 -18.31 -18.59 -0.80
N THR A 23 -18.10 -19.80 -1.35
CA THR A 23 -17.64 -19.96 -2.74
C THR A 23 -18.74 -19.72 -3.76
N TYR A 24 -20.02 -19.85 -3.35
CA TYR A 24 -21.18 -19.54 -4.18
C TYR A 24 -21.56 -18.05 -4.15
N ASN A 25 -21.08 -17.31 -3.14
CA ASN A 25 -21.23 -15.86 -3.06
C ASN A 25 -19.96 -15.20 -3.59
N THR A 26 -19.91 -14.95 -4.90
CA THR A 26 -18.75 -14.30 -5.52
C THR A 26 -18.50 -12.94 -4.88
N GLN A 27 -17.26 -12.70 -4.44
CA GLN A 27 -16.84 -11.39 -3.96
C GLN A 27 -17.04 -10.32 -5.05
N ASN A 28 -17.25 -9.08 -4.64
CA ASN A 28 -17.43 -7.98 -5.58
C ASN A 28 -16.21 -7.90 -6.51
N LYS A 29 -16.43 -7.97 -7.83
CA LYS A 29 -15.34 -7.94 -8.82
C LYS A 29 -14.43 -6.72 -8.65
N LYS A 30 -14.99 -5.54 -8.37
CA LYS A 30 -14.20 -4.32 -8.13
C LYS A 30 -13.28 -4.45 -6.92
N LEU A 31 -13.74 -5.13 -5.86
CA LEU A 31 -12.92 -5.38 -4.67
C LEU A 31 -11.77 -6.34 -5.00
N LEU A 32 -12.06 -7.41 -5.75
CA LEU A 32 -11.03 -8.35 -6.18
C LEU A 32 -9.98 -7.68 -7.07
N ASP A 33 -10.42 -6.89 -8.04
CA ASP A 33 -9.55 -6.13 -8.93
C ASP A 33 -8.69 -5.12 -8.14
N ASP A 34 -9.24 -4.47 -7.11
CA ASP A 34 -8.49 -3.57 -6.22
C ASP A 34 -7.45 -4.30 -5.36
N ILE A 35 -7.79 -5.47 -4.80
CA ILE A 35 -6.83 -6.30 -4.03
C ILE A 35 -5.68 -6.74 -4.94
N GLN A 36 -5.98 -7.18 -6.16
CA GLN A 36 -4.97 -7.57 -7.13
C GLN A 36 -4.09 -6.37 -7.51
N ASN A 37 -4.70 -5.23 -7.82
CA ASN A 37 -3.99 -4.00 -8.12
C ASN A 37 -3.10 -3.55 -6.95
N TYR A 38 -3.58 -3.63 -5.71
CA TYR A 38 -2.80 -3.31 -4.51
C TYR A 38 -1.53 -4.15 -4.46
N TYR A 39 -1.66 -5.46 -4.63
CA TYR A 39 -0.52 -6.38 -4.58
C TYR A 39 0.47 -6.09 -5.71
N ASP A 40 0.00 -6.06 -6.96
CA ASP A 40 0.86 -5.93 -8.14
C ASP A 40 1.61 -4.60 -8.16
N THR A 41 0.90 -3.49 -7.94
CA THR A 41 1.50 -2.15 -7.95
C THR A 41 2.48 -1.96 -6.79
N LYS A 42 2.22 -2.58 -5.64
CA LYS A 42 3.13 -2.53 -4.50
C LYS A 42 4.41 -3.31 -4.77
N GLN A 43 4.32 -4.50 -5.37
CA GLN A 43 5.52 -5.25 -5.74
C GLN A 43 6.35 -4.46 -6.76
N ALA A 44 5.68 -3.88 -7.77
CA ALA A 44 6.35 -3.07 -8.79
C ALA A 44 7.08 -1.86 -8.19
N ILE A 45 6.45 -1.09 -7.29
CA ILE A 45 7.08 0.11 -6.73
C ILE A 45 8.25 -0.23 -5.79
N LEU A 46 8.16 -1.33 -5.05
CA LEU A 46 9.24 -1.78 -4.18
C LEU A 46 10.47 -2.19 -5.01
N VAL A 47 10.27 -2.95 -6.10
CA VAL A 47 11.34 -3.30 -7.02
C VAL A 47 11.94 -2.06 -7.67
N LEU A 48 11.11 -1.11 -8.11
CA LEU A 48 11.59 0.12 -8.74
C LEU A 48 12.52 0.92 -7.82
N TYR A 49 12.13 1.11 -6.55
CA TYR A 49 12.96 1.84 -5.59
C TYR A 49 14.23 1.07 -5.26
N ASP A 50 14.13 -0.23 -5.07
CA ASP A 50 15.29 -1.09 -4.81
C ASP A 50 16.33 -1.02 -5.94
N GLU A 51 15.88 -1.16 -7.20
CA GLU A 51 16.75 -1.08 -8.38
C GLU A 51 17.37 0.32 -8.55
N TYR A 52 16.57 1.39 -8.40
CA TYR A 52 17.06 2.76 -8.53
C TYR A 52 18.17 3.06 -7.52
N TRP A 53 17.96 2.71 -6.25
CA TRP A 53 18.93 3.04 -5.21
C TRP A 53 20.16 2.13 -5.26
N LYS A 54 20.02 0.85 -5.61
CA LYS A 54 21.16 -0.04 -5.90
C LYS A 54 22.03 0.49 -7.04
N LYS A 55 21.42 1.02 -8.10
CA LYS A 55 22.14 1.57 -9.25
C LYS A 55 22.89 2.87 -8.92
N ASN A 56 22.25 3.78 -8.19
CA ASN A 56 22.77 5.14 -8.01
C ASN A 56 23.75 5.31 -6.83
N LEU A 57 23.69 4.46 -5.81
CA LEU A 57 24.49 4.66 -4.60
C LEU A 57 25.81 3.87 -4.58
N HIS A 58 26.01 2.89 -5.48
CA HIS A 58 27.24 2.08 -5.59
C HIS A 58 27.78 1.54 -4.25
N ASP A 59 26.93 1.37 -3.25
CA ASP A 59 27.31 0.95 -1.91
C ASP A 59 26.55 -0.34 -1.55
N PRO A 60 27.25 -1.48 -1.43
CA PRO A 60 26.65 -2.77 -1.07
C PRO A 60 25.99 -2.80 0.31
N ASP A 61 26.37 -1.88 1.22
CA ASP A 61 25.84 -1.81 2.58
C ASP A 61 24.54 -0.97 2.65
N TYR A 62 24.13 -0.33 1.54
CA TYR A 62 22.82 0.30 1.40
C TYR A 62 21.71 -0.76 1.21
N SER A 63 21.29 -1.32 2.33
CA SER A 63 20.22 -2.32 2.42
C SER A 63 18.83 -1.79 2.00
N ASP A 64 17.90 -2.72 1.71
CA ASP A 64 16.45 -2.53 1.48
C ASP A 64 15.79 -1.54 2.46
N PHE A 65 16.39 -1.32 3.63
CA PHE A 65 15.99 -0.32 4.60
C PHE A 65 15.89 1.08 3.97
N TYR A 66 16.90 1.54 3.25
CA TYR A 66 16.96 2.90 2.72
C TYR A 66 15.97 3.12 1.57
N ALA A 67 15.79 2.13 0.69
CA ALA A 67 14.82 2.21 -0.40
C ALA A 67 13.39 2.42 0.14
N ASN A 68 13.04 1.72 1.22
CA ASN A 68 11.75 1.87 1.88
C ASN A 68 11.60 3.22 2.60
N GLU A 69 12.67 3.75 3.22
CA GLU A 69 12.65 5.09 3.83
C GLU A 69 12.39 6.19 2.80
N TRP A 70 13.02 6.11 1.63
CA TRP A 70 12.76 7.04 0.53
C TRP A 70 11.34 6.89 -0.02
N LEU A 71 10.87 5.66 -0.19
CA LEU A 71 9.51 5.40 -0.65
C LEU A 71 8.48 6.00 0.31
N ILE A 72 8.63 5.81 1.62
CA ILE A 72 7.64 6.37 2.57
C ILE A 72 7.66 7.90 2.53
N ASN A 73 8.83 8.54 2.44
CA ASN A 73 8.93 9.99 2.34
C ASN A 73 8.21 10.52 1.09
N ASP A 74 8.36 9.83 -0.04
CA ASP A 74 7.68 10.16 -1.28
C ASP A 74 6.17 9.93 -1.21
N LEU A 75 5.71 8.88 -0.51
CA LEU A 75 4.28 8.65 -0.27
C LEU A 75 3.67 9.76 0.58
N PHE A 76 4.37 10.22 1.62
CA PHE A 76 3.96 11.38 2.41
C PHE A 76 3.90 12.64 1.56
N ALA A 77 4.93 12.89 0.76
CA ALA A 77 5.01 14.05 -0.12
C ALA A 77 3.86 14.04 -1.15
N TYR A 78 3.69 12.95 -1.89
CA TYR A 78 2.59 12.77 -2.85
C TYR A 78 1.22 12.97 -2.20
N SER A 79 0.99 12.34 -1.05
CA SER A 79 -0.27 12.49 -0.31
C SER A 79 -0.53 13.92 0.13
N ASN A 80 0.53 14.71 0.36
CA ASN A 80 0.47 16.11 0.78
C ASN A 80 0.61 17.10 -0.38
N ASN A 81 0.42 16.66 -1.64
CA ASN A 81 0.65 17.47 -2.84
C ASN A 81 2.03 18.16 -2.85
N TYR A 82 3.05 17.46 -2.38
CA TYR A 82 4.43 17.94 -2.26
C TYR A 82 4.60 19.19 -1.38
N TYR A 83 3.59 19.54 -0.57
CA TYR A 83 3.71 20.60 0.40
C TYR A 83 4.54 20.13 1.61
N PRO A 84 5.49 20.93 2.14
CA PRO A 84 6.33 20.49 3.24
C PRO A 84 5.52 20.18 4.50
N GLY A 85 5.65 18.96 5.03
CA GLY A 85 4.88 18.49 6.19
C GLY A 85 5.11 19.30 7.48
N MET A 86 6.24 20.01 7.58
CA MET A 86 6.53 20.92 8.72
C MET A 86 5.52 22.08 8.84
N TYR A 87 4.85 22.44 7.75
CA TYR A 87 3.77 23.43 7.74
C TYR A 87 2.38 22.82 7.87
N GLY A 88 2.32 21.51 8.15
CA GLY A 88 1.09 20.74 8.27
C GLY A 88 0.64 20.07 6.97
N PHE A 89 -0.52 19.43 7.05
CA PHE A 89 -1.09 18.68 5.93
C PHE A 89 -2.17 19.47 5.19
N VAL A 90 -2.23 19.30 3.87
CA VAL A 90 -3.21 19.92 2.98
C VAL A 90 -4.50 19.08 2.88
N LYS A 91 -5.51 19.61 2.19
CA LYS A 91 -6.84 18.97 2.10
C LYS A 91 -6.80 17.57 1.46
N SER A 92 -5.97 17.35 0.43
CA SER A 92 -5.85 16.04 -0.24
C SER A 92 -5.37 14.96 0.72
N PHE A 93 -4.36 15.24 1.54
CA PHE A 93 -3.86 14.33 2.56
C PHE A 93 -4.97 13.86 3.51
N TYR A 94 -5.76 14.80 4.05
CA TYR A 94 -6.90 14.44 4.91
C TYR A 94 -7.98 13.64 4.18
N ASN A 95 -8.20 13.92 2.89
CA ASN A 95 -9.18 13.18 2.09
C ASN A 95 -8.76 11.72 1.90
N ILE A 96 -7.47 11.44 1.73
CA ILE A 96 -6.92 10.08 1.65
C ILE A 96 -7.20 9.36 2.98
N PHE A 97 -6.82 9.94 4.12
CA PHE A 97 -7.02 9.30 5.42
C PHE A 97 -8.49 9.15 5.84
N ARG A 98 -9.39 9.98 5.32
CA ARG A 98 -10.85 9.84 5.55
C ARG A 98 -11.48 8.60 4.94
N ARG A 99 -10.74 7.89 4.07
CA ARG A 99 -11.13 6.58 3.55
C ARG A 99 -11.10 5.51 4.64
N PHE A 100 -10.33 5.71 5.73
CA PHE A 100 -10.56 4.95 6.95
C PHE A 100 -11.95 5.26 7.52
N LEU A 101 -12.76 4.22 7.71
CA LEU A 101 -14.14 4.34 8.22
C LEU A 101 -14.21 5.10 9.55
N PHE A 102 -13.18 5.02 10.39
CA PHE A 102 -13.16 5.59 11.74
C PHE A 102 -12.47 6.95 11.86
N LEU A 103 -11.83 7.45 10.80
CA LEU A 103 -11.09 8.72 10.84
C LEU A 103 -11.86 9.80 10.08
N LYS A 104 -12.69 10.59 10.78
CA LYS A 104 -13.51 11.63 10.14
C LYS A 104 -13.00 13.03 10.43
N LYS A 105 -12.54 13.27 11.67
CA LYS A 105 -12.10 14.59 12.12
C LYS A 105 -10.60 14.77 11.89
N ILE A 106 -10.19 16.00 11.53
CA ILE A 106 -8.78 16.36 11.33
C ILE A 106 -7.92 16.02 12.56
N LYS A 107 -8.43 16.30 13.77
CA LYS A 107 -7.73 15.99 15.03
C LYS A 107 -7.47 14.48 15.21
N GLU A 108 -8.40 13.62 14.78
CA GLU A 108 -8.24 12.16 14.85
C GLU A 108 -7.20 11.69 13.83
N ILE A 109 -7.23 12.25 12.63
CA ILE A 109 -6.25 11.97 11.57
C ILE A 109 -4.84 12.37 12.03
N ASN A 110 -4.66 13.58 12.56
CA ASN A 110 -3.35 14.02 13.07
C ASN A 110 -2.83 13.12 14.21
N LYS A 111 -3.73 12.70 15.11
CA LYS A 111 -3.38 11.75 16.17
C LYS A 111 -3.03 10.36 15.63
N TYR A 112 -3.67 9.93 14.55
CA TYR A 112 -3.36 8.66 13.89
C TYR A 112 -2.01 8.73 13.17
N VAL A 113 -1.77 9.77 12.38
CA VAL A 113 -0.55 9.97 11.59
C VAL A 113 0.67 10.08 12.49
N SER A 114 0.61 10.87 13.57
CA SER A 114 1.70 10.94 14.57
C SER A 114 2.02 9.61 15.28
N LYS A 115 1.07 8.66 15.29
CA LYS A 115 1.32 7.30 15.76
C LYS A 115 1.84 6.40 14.64
N LEU A 116 1.40 6.62 13.40
CA LEU A 116 1.82 5.89 12.21
C LEU A 116 3.30 6.14 11.93
N GLU A 117 3.77 7.39 12.04
CA GLU A 117 5.18 7.79 11.87
C GLU A 117 6.15 7.03 12.82
N LYS A 118 5.63 6.52 13.94
CA LYS A 118 6.40 5.72 14.91
C LYS A 118 6.38 4.22 14.62
N LYS A 119 5.71 3.79 13.54
CA LYS A 119 5.64 2.38 13.12
C LYS A 119 6.76 2.06 12.14
N THR A 120 6.98 0.78 11.92
CA THR A 120 7.94 0.32 10.90
C THR A 120 7.54 0.83 9.52
N THR A 121 8.53 1.16 8.70
CA THR A 121 8.38 1.70 7.34
C THR A 121 7.47 0.85 6.48
N ASN A 122 7.62 -0.49 6.56
CA ASN A 122 6.71 -1.44 5.91
C ASN A 122 5.25 -1.26 6.34
N THR A 123 4.99 -1.03 7.62
CA THR A 123 3.63 -0.77 8.11
C THR A 123 3.11 0.55 7.55
N GLN A 124 3.94 1.60 7.54
CA GLN A 124 3.55 2.89 6.99
C GLN A 124 3.21 2.78 5.49
N ILE A 125 4.09 2.18 4.69
CA ILE A 125 3.87 1.91 3.26
C ILE A 125 2.59 1.13 3.05
N ASN A 126 2.36 0.05 3.82
CA ASN A 126 1.14 -0.76 3.69
C ASN A 126 -0.14 0.07 3.88
N ILE A 127 -0.12 0.98 4.86
CA ILE A 127 -1.26 1.83 5.18
C ILE A 127 -1.48 2.87 4.08
N PHE A 128 -0.44 3.60 3.66
CA PHE A 128 -0.56 4.58 2.57
C PHE A 128 -1.04 3.92 1.28
N TRP A 129 -0.39 2.84 0.87
CA TRP A 129 -0.71 2.13 -0.37
C TRP A 129 -2.12 1.54 -0.35
N GLY A 130 -2.58 1.10 0.83
CA GLY A 130 -3.92 0.55 1.03
C GLY A 130 -5.00 1.64 1.05
N LEU A 131 -4.62 2.87 1.38
CA LEU A 131 -5.53 4.02 1.32
C LEU A 131 -5.67 4.59 -0.09
N PHE A 132 -4.65 4.44 -0.94
CA PHE A 132 -4.71 4.91 -2.32
C PHE A 132 -5.73 4.13 -3.14
N THR A 133 -6.39 4.82 -4.05
CA THR A 133 -7.20 4.19 -5.10
C THR A 133 -6.28 3.51 -6.13
N PRO A 134 -6.80 2.58 -6.95
CA PRO A 134 -6.03 2.02 -8.06
C PRO A 134 -5.41 3.07 -8.99
N GLU A 135 -6.14 4.17 -9.24
CA GLU A 135 -5.67 5.28 -10.07
C GLU A 135 -4.52 6.04 -9.40
N GLU A 136 -4.62 6.36 -8.12
CA GLU A 136 -3.55 7.06 -7.38
C GLU A 136 -2.27 6.22 -7.28
N ARG A 137 -2.40 4.90 -7.05
CA ARG A 137 -1.24 3.98 -7.09
C ARG A 137 -0.57 3.99 -8.45
N MET A 138 -1.37 3.93 -9.52
CA MET A 138 -0.85 3.94 -10.89
C MET A 138 -0.17 5.28 -11.23
N LEU A 139 -0.78 6.40 -10.88
CA LEU A 139 -0.20 7.73 -11.07
C LEU A 139 1.11 7.89 -10.31
N PHE A 140 1.16 7.45 -9.05
CA PHE A 140 2.39 7.45 -8.26
C PHE A 140 3.50 6.62 -8.93
N CYS A 141 3.18 5.40 -9.39
CA CYS A 141 4.14 4.56 -10.09
C CYS A 141 4.65 5.22 -11.39
N ILE A 142 3.78 5.81 -12.19
CA ILE A 142 4.16 6.50 -13.45
C ILE A 142 5.08 7.69 -13.15
N GLU A 143 4.73 8.50 -12.15
CA GLU A 143 5.53 9.65 -11.75
C GLU A 143 6.94 9.21 -11.35
N LYS A 144 7.07 8.17 -10.52
CA LYS A 144 8.38 7.67 -10.08
C LYS A 144 9.17 6.95 -11.17
N LEU A 145 8.51 6.27 -12.10
CA LEU A 145 9.17 5.74 -13.29
C LEU A 145 9.77 6.84 -14.16
N SER A 146 9.05 7.96 -14.33
CA SER A 146 9.52 9.09 -15.15
C SER A 146 10.71 9.84 -14.56
N MET A 147 10.92 9.77 -13.24
CA MET A 147 12.09 10.34 -12.56
C MET A 147 13.33 9.45 -12.67
N ASN A 148 13.17 8.17 -12.99
CA ASN A 148 14.23 7.17 -13.02
C ASN A 148 14.71 6.82 -14.44
N ALA A 149 14.06 7.36 -15.48
CA ALA A 149 14.40 7.19 -16.90
C ALA A 149 15.36 8.30 -17.38
#